data_AF-A0A0M0TAZ2-F1
#
_entry.id   AF-A0A0M0TAZ2-F1
#
_cell.length_a   1.000
_cell.length_b   1.000
_cell.length_c   1.000
_cell.angle_alpha   90.00
_cell.angle_beta   90.00
_cell.angle_gamma   90.00
#
_symmetry.space_group_name_H-M   'P 1'
#
loop_
_entity.id
_entity.type
_entity.pdbx_description
1 polymer ?
#
loop_
_entity_poly.entity_id
_entity_poly.type
_entity_poly.pdbx_seq_one_letter_code
_entity_poly.pdbx_strand_id
1 'polypeptide(L)'
;MTKKDVQLNIRMTRDLKDRIEASAKANNRTANAEAITLIEFALAAQDHSMPNLVNEHQKLENIDENTSTPKESQNVKNAMKLNEELRTEIMGYLEDLTARLEKLGVDMDELTPLPDRKKAP
;
A
#
# COMPACT_ATOMS: atom_id res chain seq x y z
N MET A 1 -16.53 -35.15 -8.95
CA MET A 1 -15.48 -35.39 -7.94
C MET A 1 -14.76 -34.08 -7.71
N THR A 2 -14.92 -33.46 -6.54
CA THR A 2 -14.23 -32.21 -6.19
C THR A 2 -12.73 -32.50 -6.12
N LYS A 3 -11.94 -31.80 -6.93
CA LYS A 3 -10.49 -32.02 -7.06
C LYS A 3 -9.85 -31.76 -5.70
N LYS A 4 -9.25 -32.78 -5.09
CA LYS A 4 -8.57 -32.68 -3.80
C LYS A 4 -7.41 -31.68 -3.92
N ASP A 5 -7.31 -30.72 -3.00
CA ASP A 5 -6.25 -29.73 -3.02
C ASP A 5 -4.87 -30.40 -3.02
N VAL A 6 -3.99 -29.92 -3.89
CA VAL A 6 -2.64 -30.46 -4.04
C VAL A 6 -1.78 -29.97 -2.87
N GLN A 7 -1.18 -30.90 -2.12
CA GLN A 7 -0.22 -30.57 -1.08
C GLN A 7 1.20 -30.58 -1.66
N LEU A 8 1.89 -29.44 -1.58
CA LEU A 8 3.26 -29.28 -2.09
C LEU A 8 4.26 -29.30 -0.93
N ASN A 9 5.23 -30.21 -0.99
CA ASN A 9 6.34 -30.26 -0.05
C ASN A 9 7.54 -29.50 -0.61
N ILE A 10 7.77 -28.29 -0.11
CA ILE A 10 8.87 -27.42 -0.57
C ILE A 10 10.09 -27.60 0.34
N ARG A 11 11.25 -27.89 -0.26
CA ARG A 11 12.53 -27.84 0.44
C ARG A 11 13.12 -26.43 0.28
N MET A 12 13.43 -25.78 1.40
CA MET A 12 13.98 -24.43 1.42
C MET A 12 15.03 -24.29 2.51
N THR A 13 15.84 -23.23 2.44
CA THR A 13 16.80 -22.89 3.48
C THR A 13 16.06 -22.43 4.75
N ARG A 14 16.73 -22.58 5.91
CA ARG A 14 16.19 -22.12 7.19
C ARG A 14 15.96 -20.61 7.19
N ASP A 15 16.90 -19.85 6.66
CA ASP A 15 16.79 -18.39 6.53
C ASP A 15 15.54 -17.96 5.73
N LEU A 16 15.26 -18.62 4.60
CA LEU A 16 14.09 -18.30 3.80
C LEU A 16 12.79 -18.61 4.56
N LYS A 17 12.74 -19.75 5.26
CA LYS A 17 11.61 -20.12 6.10
C LYS A 17 11.37 -19.07 7.20
N ASP A 18 12.42 -18.69 7.92
CA ASP A 18 12.35 -17.74 9.02
C ASP A 18 11.86 -16.35 8.52
N ARG A 19 12.30 -15.92 7.33
CA ARG A 19 11.83 -14.70 6.67
C ARG A 19 10.35 -14.76 6.29
N ILE A 20 9.87 -15.89 5.78
CA ILE A 20 8.44 -16.07 5.46
C ILE A 20 7.59 -16.03 6.73
N GLU A 21 8.02 -16.68 7.81
CA GLU A 21 7.31 -16.66 9.09
C GLU A 21 7.26 -15.25 9.70
N ALA A 22 8.36 -14.50 9.61
CA ALA A 22 8.40 -13.11 10.05
C ALA A 22 7.46 -12.22 9.22
N SER A 23 7.45 -12.37 7.89
CA SER A 23 6.53 -11.65 6.98
C SER A 23 5.07 -11.97 7.29
N ALA A 24 4.75 -13.26 7.47
CA ALA A 24 3.41 -13.72 7.79
C ALA A 24 2.89 -13.11 9.10
N LYS A 25 3.75 -13.02 10.13
CA LYS A 25 3.42 -12.37 11.40
C LYS A 25 3.17 -10.87 11.22
N ALA A 26 3.97 -10.18 10.41
CA ALA A 26 3.80 -8.76 10.14
C ALA A 26 2.49 -8.46 9.40
N ASN A 27 2.08 -9.38 8.50
CA ASN A 27 0.89 -9.23 7.66
C ASN A 27 -0.37 -9.90 8.25
N ASN A 28 -0.33 -10.40 9.49
CA ASN A 28 -1.42 -11.12 10.15
C ASN A 28 -1.98 -12.31 9.33
N ARG A 29 -1.09 -13.05 8.65
CA ARG A 29 -1.43 -14.22 7.84
C ARG A 29 -0.79 -15.50 8.40
N THR A 30 -1.29 -16.65 7.97
CA THR A 30 -0.58 -17.92 8.22
C THR A 30 0.66 -18.00 7.31
N ALA A 31 1.70 -18.71 7.75
CA ALA A 31 2.90 -18.89 6.94
C ALA A 31 2.61 -19.52 5.55
N ASN A 32 1.60 -20.41 5.47
CA ASN A 32 1.20 -21.00 4.20
C ASN A 32 0.50 -19.99 3.27
N ALA A 33 -0.42 -19.19 3.82
CA ALA A 33 -1.09 -18.14 3.04
C ALA A 33 -0.08 -17.12 2.52
N GLU A 34 0.84 -16.67 3.37
CA GLU A 34 1.88 -15.72 2.98
C GLU A 34 2.84 -16.31 1.95
N ALA A 35 3.26 -17.57 2.10
CA ALA A 35 4.12 -18.23 1.12
C ALA A 35 3.46 -18.29 -0.27
N ILE A 36 2.16 -18.61 -0.34
CA ILE A 36 1.39 -18.61 -1.58
C ILE A 36 1.34 -17.20 -2.17
N THR A 37 0.99 -16.19 -1.37
CA THR A 37 0.93 -14.79 -1.83
C THR A 37 2.27 -14.29 -2.38
N LEU A 38 3.39 -14.64 -1.73
CA LEU A 38 4.73 -14.27 -2.20
C LEU A 38 5.09 -14.96 -3.53
N ILE A 39 4.69 -16.23 -3.70
CA ILE A 39 4.90 -16.96 -4.97
C ILE A 39 4.04 -16.33 -6.08
N GLU A 40 2.76 -16.05 -5.82
CA GLU A 40 1.87 -15.38 -6.77
C GLU A 40 2.42 -14.02 -7.19
N PHE A 41 2.89 -13.22 -6.24
CA PHE A 41 3.49 -11.92 -6.50
C PHE A 41 4.76 -12.04 -7.36
N ALA A 42 5.62 -13.01 -7.07
CA ALA A 42 6.85 -13.23 -7.84
C ALA A 42 6.55 -13.65 -9.28
N LEU A 43 5.56 -14.51 -9.48
CA LEU A 43 5.13 -14.97 -10.81
C LEU A 43 4.48 -13.82 -11.60
N ALA A 44 3.61 -13.04 -10.96
CA ALA A 44 3.00 -11.85 -11.55
C ALA A 44 4.03 -10.80 -11.99
N ALA A 45 5.07 -10.58 -11.18
CA ALA A 45 6.15 -9.67 -11.50
C ALA A 45 6.97 -10.13 -12.72
N GLN A 46 7.04 -11.45 -12.96
CA GLN A 46 7.75 -12.04 -14.10
C GLN A 46 6.96 -11.93 -15.40
N ASP A 47 5.63 -11.99 -15.34
CA ASP A 47 4.76 -11.98 -16.52
C ASP A 47 4.34 -10.56 -16.98
N HIS A 48 4.88 -9.49 -16.37
CA HIS A 48 4.39 -8.08 -16.51
C HIS A 48 2.89 -7.89 -16.19
N SER A 49 2.17 -8.96 -15.91
CA SER A 49 0.81 -8.98 -15.40
C SER A 49 0.89 -8.91 -13.89
N MET A 50 1.11 -7.71 -13.34
CA MET A 50 0.80 -7.47 -11.94
C MET A 50 -0.73 -7.55 -11.80
N PRO A 51 -1.34 -8.59 -11.19
CA PRO A 51 -2.69 -8.45 -10.73
C PRO A 51 -2.64 -7.35 -9.69
N ASN A 52 -3.54 -6.40 -9.83
CA ASN A 52 -3.62 -5.19 -9.02
C ASN A 52 -3.96 -5.57 -7.56
N LEU A 53 -2.99 -6.11 -6.81
CA LEU A 53 -3.12 -6.43 -5.38
C LEU A 53 -3.16 -5.17 -4.52
N VAL A 54 -2.94 -4.00 -5.12
CA VAL A 54 -3.23 -2.69 -4.53
C VAL A 54 -4.74 -2.45 -4.40
N ASN A 55 -5.60 -3.23 -5.07
CA ASN A 55 -7.05 -3.02 -5.04
C ASN A 55 -7.81 -3.69 -3.89
N GLU A 56 -7.16 -4.41 -2.96
CA GLU A 56 -7.86 -4.76 -1.72
C GLU A 56 -8.03 -3.55 -0.78
N HIS A 57 -7.26 -2.47 -0.95
CA HIS A 57 -7.56 -1.18 -0.32
C HIS A 57 -8.68 -0.41 -1.03
N GLN A 58 -8.99 -0.69 -2.30
CA GLN A 58 -10.10 -0.05 -3.03
C GLN A 58 -11.46 -0.75 -2.86
N LYS A 59 -11.49 -1.98 -2.32
CA LYS A 59 -12.77 -2.64 -1.98
C LYS A 59 -13.46 -2.05 -0.74
N LEU A 60 -12.79 -1.17 0.01
CA LEU A 60 -13.40 -0.46 1.14
C LEU A 60 -14.20 0.79 0.70
N GLU A 61 -14.14 1.21 -0.56
CA GLU A 61 -14.96 2.34 -1.06
C GLU A 61 -16.39 1.94 -1.44
N ASN A 62 -16.76 0.65 -1.35
CA ASN A 62 -18.12 0.17 -1.57
C ASN A 62 -18.69 -0.60 -0.36
N ILE A 63 -18.34 -0.19 0.86
CA ILE A 63 -19.12 -0.61 2.03
C ILE A 63 -20.33 0.32 2.11
N ASP A 64 -21.49 -0.22 1.73
CA ASP A 64 -22.82 0.32 2.02
C ASP A 64 -22.83 1.02 3.39
N GLU A 65 -23.31 2.27 3.42
CA GLU A 65 -23.43 3.15 4.60
C GLU A 65 -24.28 2.57 5.75
N ASN A 66 -24.73 1.31 5.68
CA ASN A 66 -25.71 0.73 6.58
C ASN A 66 -25.21 -0.42 7.47
N THR A 67 -23.91 -0.67 7.62
CA THR A 67 -23.43 -1.78 8.49
C THR A 67 -22.38 -1.45 9.56
N SER A 68 -21.92 -0.21 9.67
CA SER A 68 -20.86 0.11 10.65
C SER A 68 -21.40 0.24 12.08
N THR A 69 -20.89 -0.62 12.97
CA THR A 69 -21.13 -0.52 14.40
C THR A 69 -20.60 0.82 14.95
N PRO A 70 -21.14 1.37 16.07
CA PRO A 70 -20.81 2.72 16.55
C PRO A 70 -19.32 2.98 16.82
N LYS A 71 -18.51 1.93 17.05
CA LYS A 71 -17.08 2.03 17.34
C LYS A 71 -16.22 2.25 16.09
N GLU A 72 -16.59 1.66 14.95
CA GLU A 72 -15.85 1.82 13.69
C GLU A 72 -16.02 3.24 13.13
N SER A 73 -17.23 3.79 13.23
CA SER A 73 -17.51 5.18 12.85
C SER A 73 -16.70 6.21 13.65
N GLN A 74 -16.37 5.93 14.92
CA GLN A 74 -15.58 6.86 15.72
C GLN A 74 -14.08 6.81 15.35
N ASN A 75 -13.56 5.62 15.08
CA ASN A 75 -12.17 5.45 14.65
C ASN A 75 -11.91 6.10 13.29
N VAL A 76 -12.86 5.96 12.35
CA VAL A 76 -12.79 6.62 11.04
C VAL A 76 -12.84 8.14 11.18
N LYS A 77 -13.71 8.70 12.04
CA LYS A 77 -13.76 10.14 12.31
C LYS A 77 -12.46 10.68 12.91
N ASN A 78 -11.87 9.95 13.86
CA ASN A 78 -10.60 10.34 14.45
C ASN A 78 -9.45 10.30 13.43
N ALA A 79 -9.42 9.29 12.56
CA ALA A 79 -8.43 9.19 11.49
C ALA A 79 -8.58 10.31 10.44
N MET A 80 -9.81 10.67 10.08
CA MET A 80 -10.08 11.81 9.19
C MET A 80 -9.57 13.13 9.79
N LYS A 81 -9.85 13.37 11.07
CA LYS A 81 -9.40 14.59 11.76
C LYS A 81 -7.87 14.67 11.82
N LEU A 82 -7.19 13.57 12.14
CA LEU A 82 -5.73 13.52 12.18
C LEU A 82 -5.11 13.78 10.79
N ASN A 83 -5.73 13.25 9.73
CA ASN A 83 -5.28 13.50 8.36
C ASN A 83 -5.43 14.97 7.95
N GLU A 84 -6.49 15.64 8.41
CA GLU A 84 -6.71 17.07 8.15
C GLU A 84 -5.71 17.96 8.89
N GLU A 85 -5.41 17.63 10.14
CA GLU A 85 -4.36 18.29 10.94
C GLU A 85 -2.99 18.13 10.27
N LEU A 86 -2.63 16.91 9.87
CA LEU A 86 -1.36 16.64 9.19
C LEU A 86 -1.24 17.37 7.84
N ARG A 87 -2.34 17.44 7.06
CA ARG A 87 -2.37 18.20 5.80
C ARG A 87 -2.11 19.69 6.02
N THR A 88 -2.69 20.25 7.07
CA THR A 88 -2.51 21.67 7.41
C THR A 88 -1.06 21.95 7.80
N GLU A 89 -0.45 21.06 8.58
CA GLU A 89 0.95 21.19 8.98
C GLU A 89 1.90 21.10 7.77
N ILE A 90 1.69 20.12 6.89
CA ILE A 90 2.48 19.96 5.65
C ILE A 90 2.36 21.21 4.77
N MET A 91 1.16 21.74 4.58
CA MET A 91 0.94 22.96 3.80
C MET A 91 1.71 24.14 4.39
N GLY A 92 1.70 24.31 5.71
CA GLY A 92 2.47 25.36 6.38
C GLY A 92 3.98 25.23 6.15
N TYR A 93 4.53 24.02 6.20
CA TYR A 93 5.95 23.81 5.88
C TYR A 93 6.27 24.07 4.41
N LEU A 94 5.37 23.72 3.49
CA LEU A 94 5.55 23.98 2.06
C LEU A 94 5.51 25.48 1.73
N GLU A 95 4.65 26.25 2.40
CA GLU A 95 4.58 27.70 2.25
C GLU A 95 5.86 28.37 2.77
N ASP A 96 6.36 27.98 3.95
CA ASP A 96 7.63 28.51 4.48
C ASP A 96 8.82 28.13 3.59
N LEU A 97 8.84 26.91 3.06
CA LEU A 97 9.90 26.46 2.15
C LEU A 97 9.85 27.21 0.82
N THR A 98 8.66 27.46 0.28
CA THR A 98 8.46 28.27 -0.94
C THR A 98 8.95 29.71 -0.73
N ALA A 99 8.59 30.33 0.41
CA ALA A 99 9.04 31.68 0.74
C ALA A 99 10.56 31.78 0.95
N ARG A 100 11.20 30.71 1.42
CA ARG A 100 12.68 30.63 1.52
C ARG A 100 13.35 30.47 0.17
N LEU A 101 12.77 29.68 -0.74
CA LEU A 101 13.28 29.49 -2.10
C LEU A 101 13.18 30.78 -2.92
N GLU A 102 12.07 31.50 -2.81
CA GLU A 102 11.88 32.81 -3.44
C GLU A 102 12.92 33.83 -2.96
N LYS A 103 13.22 33.85 -1.65
CA LYS A 103 14.29 34.70 -1.08
C LYS A 103 15.70 34.35 -1.56
N LEU A 104 15.92 33.10 -1.98
CA LEU A 104 17.20 32.63 -2.52
C LEU A 104 17.31 32.86 -4.04
N GLY A 105 16.29 33.44 -4.68
CA GLY A 105 16.28 33.71 -6.11
C GLY A 105 16.12 32.45 -6.97
N VAL A 106 15.56 31.38 -6.40
CA VAL A 106 15.19 30.17 -7.16
C VAL A 106 13.88 30.47 -7.89
N ASP A 107 13.94 30.48 -9.21
CA ASP A 107 12.76 30.67 -10.05
C ASP A 107 11.90 29.40 -9.99
N MET A 108 10.76 29.49 -9.27
CA MET A 108 9.86 28.36 -9.06
C MET A 108 9.19 27.89 -10.36
N ASP A 109 9.21 28.71 -11.42
CA ASP A 109 8.72 28.37 -12.76
C ASP A 109 9.68 27.42 -13.53
N GLU A 110 10.94 27.29 -13.10
CA GLU A 110 11.91 26.33 -13.66
C GLU A 110 11.83 24.93 -13.00
N LEU A 111 11.03 24.77 -11.94
CA LEU A 111 10.72 23.45 -11.39
C LEU A 111 9.81 22.70 -12.38
N THR A 112 10.45 22.06 -13.36
CA THR A 112 9.77 21.28 -14.38
C THR A 112 8.73 20.36 -13.74
N PRO A 113 7.48 20.32 -14.25
CA PRO A 113 6.50 19.37 -13.76
C PRO A 113 7.10 17.97 -13.84
N LEU A 114 6.94 17.18 -12.77
CA LEU A 114 7.31 15.77 -12.74
C LEU A 114 6.80 15.15 -14.05
N PRO A 115 7.66 14.48 -14.84
CA PRO A 115 7.26 13.96 -16.13
C PRO A 115 6.02 13.09 -15.92
N ASP A 116 4.94 13.44 -16.64
CA ASP A 116 3.74 12.61 -16.71
C ASP A 116 4.22 11.18 -16.93
N ARG A 117 3.95 10.29 -15.96
CA ARG A 117 4.10 8.86 -16.15
C ARG A 117 3.02 8.42 -17.15
N LYS A 118 3.16 8.85 -18.41
CA LYS A 118 2.37 8.32 -19.52
C LYS A 118 2.65 6.83 -19.54
N LYS A 119 1.56 6.08 -19.37
CA LYS A 119 1.46 4.64 -19.48
C LYS A 119 2.38 4.15 -20.62
N ALA A 120 3.38 3.36 -20.27
CA ALA A 120 4.13 2.59 -21.25
C ALA A 120 3.19 1.54 -21.88
N PRO A 121 3.34 1.24 -23.18
CA PRO A 121 2.49 0.31 -23.92
C PRO A 121 2.55 -1.12 -23.41
#